data_AF-A0AAE3I988-F1
#
_entry.id   AF-A0AAE3I988-F1
#
_cell.length_a   1.000
_cell.length_b   1.000
_cell.length_c   1.000
_cell.angle_alpha   90.00
_cell.angle_beta   90.00
_cell.angle_gamma   90.00
#
_symmetry.space_group_name_H-M   'P 1'
#
loop_
_entity.id
_entity.type
_entity.pdbx_description
1 polymer ?
#
loop_
_entity_poly.entity_id
_entity_poly.type
_entity_poly.pdbx_seq_one_letter_code
_entity_poly.pdbx_strand_id
1 'polypeptide(L)'
;MSIRLSSQGNHTEGDRRVVDRLAAVEPQLWIVLLVTLFADVVLTHYGLQVGLTEANPLMRTAIEAAGIVALLGVKLLIVVVGVGVRLSLDERGAVVPIGLALPWLLAATINAVLLGASFSL
;
A
#
# COMPACT_ATOMS: atom_id res chain seq x y z
N MET A 1 10.29 -8.38 49.79
CA MET A 1 10.72 -7.13 49.11
C MET A 1 11.29 -7.51 47.76
N SER A 2 10.60 -7.12 46.67
CA SER A 2 11.16 -6.85 45.33
C SER A 2 11.62 -8.10 44.49
N ILE A 3 11.39 -8.30 43.19
CA ILE A 3 10.73 -7.57 42.08
C ILE A 3 10.34 -8.59 40.99
N ARG A 4 9.19 -8.37 40.31
CA ARG A 4 8.80 -9.03 39.06
C ARG A 4 9.87 -8.80 37.97
N LEU A 5 10.63 -9.83 37.57
CA LEU A 5 11.59 -9.74 36.44
C LEU A 5 11.36 -10.77 35.32
N SER A 6 10.37 -11.66 35.42
CA SER A 6 10.11 -12.69 34.41
C SER A 6 9.19 -12.27 33.24
N SER A 7 8.52 -11.11 33.33
CA SER A 7 7.55 -10.68 32.31
C SER A 7 8.13 -9.74 31.25
N GLN A 8 9.25 -9.05 31.51
CA GLN A 8 9.80 -8.08 30.53
C GLN A 8 10.63 -8.76 29.42
N GLY A 9 11.37 -9.84 29.71
CA GLY A 9 12.22 -10.51 28.71
C GLY A 9 11.46 -11.05 27.50
N ASN A 10 10.24 -11.55 27.72
CA ASN A 10 9.41 -12.17 26.67
C ASN A 10 8.95 -11.18 25.59
N HIS A 11 8.64 -9.93 25.96
CA HIS A 11 8.17 -8.92 24.99
C HIS A 11 9.30 -8.45 24.06
N THR A 12 10.46 -8.13 24.61
CA THR A 12 11.63 -7.70 23.82
C THR A 12 12.13 -8.78 22.87
N GLU A 13 12.06 -10.05 23.27
CA GLU A 13 12.49 -11.16 22.43
C GLU A 13 11.47 -11.46 21.32
N GLY A 14 10.17 -11.35 21.63
CA GLY A 14 9.09 -11.42 20.64
C GLY A 14 9.19 -10.31 19.60
N ASP A 15 9.37 -9.05 20.03
CA ASP A 15 9.47 -7.90 19.14
C ASP A 15 10.66 -8.01 18.18
N ARG A 16 11.83 -8.44 18.67
CA ARG A 16 13.02 -8.67 17.83
C ARG A 16 12.77 -9.76 16.79
N ARG A 17 12.20 -10.90 17.18
CA ARG A 17 11.85 -11.97 16.23
C ARG A 17 10.86 -11.52 15.15
N VAL A 18 9.93 -10.62 15.50
CA VAL A 18 8.98 -10.03 14.54
C VAL A 18 9.71 -9.11 13.57
N VAL A 19 10.58 -8.24 14.08
CA VAL A 19 11.42 -7.33 13.26
C VAL A 19 12.34 -8.11 12.32
N ASP A 20 13.01 -9.15 12.79
CA ASP A 20 13.88 -10.01 11.98
C ASP A 20 13.12 -10.69 10.85
N ARG A 21 11.92 -11.22 11.14
CA ARG A 21 11.05 -11.83 10.13
C ARG A 21 10.57 -10.82 9.09
N LEU A 22 10.19 -9.63 9.54
CA LEU A 22 9.76 -8.52 8.68
C LEU A 22 10.89 -8.06 7.75
N ALA A 23 12.10 -7.91 8.28
CA ALA A 23 13.29 -7.58 7.50
C ALA A 23 13.59 -8.66 6.45
N ALA A 24 13.45 -9.94 6.80
CA ALA A 24 13.69 -11.06 5.88
C ALA A 24 12.69 -11.12 4.70
N VAL A 25 11.46 -10.63 4.88
CA VAL A 25 10.43 -10.61 3.82
C VAL A 25 10.25 -9.24 3.17
N GLU A 26 11.06 -8.25 3.55
CA GLU A 26 10.92 -6.88 3.07
C GLU A 26 10.96 -6.77 1.53
N PRO A 27 11.91 -7.41 0.81
CA PRO A 27 11.92 -7.35 -0.65
C PRO A 27 10.61 -7.87 -1.27
N GLN A 28 10.03 -8.92 -0.69
CA GLN A 28 8.77 -9.51 -1.12
C GLN A 28 7.61 -8.53 -0.86
N LEU A 29 7.63 -7.79 0.24
CA LEU A 29 6.64 -6.74 0.53
C LEU A 29 6.70 -5.59 -0.48
N TRP A 30 7.90 -5.22 -0.96
CA TRP A 30 8.05 -4.26 -2.06
C TRP A 30 7.49 -4.79 -3.38
N ILE A 31 7.71 -6.07 -3.70
CA ILE A 31 7.11 -6.71 -4.89
C ILE A 31 5.58 -6.69 -4.78
N VAL A 32 5.03 -7.09 -3.62
CA VAL A 32 3.58 -7.05 -3.38
C VAL A 32 3.05 -5.63 -3.55
N LEU A 33 3.73 -4.62 -2.99
CA LEU A 33 3.37 -3.22 -3.16
C LEU A 33 3.31 -2.81 -4.64
N LEU A 34 4.32 -3.17 -5.43
CA LEU A 34 4.36 -2.86 -6.86
C LEU A 34 3.24 -3.56 -7.63
N VAL A 35 2.97 -4.83 -7.32
CA VAL A 35 1.86 -5.59 -7.94
C VAL A 35 0.52 -4.98 -7.57
N THR A 36 0.31 -4.62 -6.30
CA THR A 36 -0.92 -3.95 -5.83
C THR A 36 -1.08 -2.58 -6.48
N LEU A 37 0.00 -1.80 -6.60
CA LEU A 37 -0.03 -0.51 -7.29
C LEU A 37 -0.43 -0.68 -8.76
N PHE A 38 0.16 -1.67 -9.44
CA PHE A 38 -0.15 -1.95 -10.84
C PHE A 38 -1.61 -2.38 -11.02
N ALA A 39 -2.08 -3.31 -10.18
CA ALA A 39 -3.47 -3.77 -10.19
C ALA A 39 -4.43 -2.60 -9.98
N ASP A 40 -4.18 -1.73 -8.99
CA ASP A 40 -5.01 -0.57 -8.70
C ASP A 40 -5.10 0.38 -9.90
N VAL A 41 -3.97 0.70 -10.55
CA VAL A 41 -3.95 1.56 -11.75
C VAL A 41 -4.75 0.95 -12.90
N VAL A 42 -4.56 -0.34 -13.17
CA VAL A 42 -5.25 -1.05 -14.26
C VAL A 42 -6.76 -1.03 -14.01
N LEU A 43 -7.19 -1.33 -12.79
CA LEU A 43 -8.60 -1.39 -12.44
C LEU A 43 -9.28 -0.03 -12.45
N THR A 44 -8.61 1.01 -11.94
CA THR A 44 -9.10 2.39 -12.09
C THR A 44 -9.20 2.77 -13.55
N HIS A 45 -8.20 2.43 -14.37
CA HIS A 45 -8.25 2.75 -15.80
C HIS A 45 -9.42 2.07 -16.49
N TYR A 46 -9.62 0.77 -16.29
CA TYR A 46 -10.76 0.05 -16.86
C TYR A 46 -12.09 0.57 -16.32
N GLY A 47 -12.19 0.87 -15.03
CA GLY A 47 -13.37 1.47 -14.42
C GLY A 47 -13.78 2.77 -15.12
N LEU A 48 -12.82 3.67 -15.37
CA LEU A 48 -13.07 4.91 -16.10
C LEU A 48 -13.51 4.64 -17.55
N GLN A 49 -12.95 3.63 -18.23
CA GLN A 49 -13.35 3.27 -19.59
C GLN A 49 -14.79 2.75 -19.68
N VAL A 50 -15.28 2.05 -18.65
CA VAL A 50 -16.67 1.55 -18.58
C VAL A 50 -17.65 2.58 -18.01
N GLY A 51 -17.21 3.82 -17.78
CA GLY A 51 -18.06 4.93 -17.33
C GLY A 51 -18.22 5.08 -15.82
N LEU A 52 -17.47 4.31 -15.00
CA LEU A 52 -17.38 4.58 -13.56
C LEU A 52 -16.66 5.92 -13.36
N THR A 53 -17.19 6.74 -12.47
CA THR A 53 -16.55 8.01 -12.12
C THR A 53 -15.69 7.87 -10.87
N GLU A 54 -14.47 8.42 -10.92
CA GLU A 54 -13.57 8.51 -9.77
C GLU A 54 -14.26 9.20 -8.58
N ALA A 55 -14.27 8.55 -7.42
CA ALA A 55 -14.96 9.04 -6.23
C ALA A 55 -14.20 10.18 -5.54
N ASN A 56 -12.88 10.23 -5.73
CA ASN A 56 -12.05 11.32 -5.21
C ASN A 56 -12.15 12.54 -6.13
N PRO A 57 -12.80 13.65 -5.71
CA PRO A 57 -13.01 14.82 -6.58
C PRO A 57 -11.69 15.47 -7.00
N LEU A 58 -10.67 15.48 -6.13
CA LEU A 58 -9.35 15.99 -6.46
C LEU A 58 -8.71 15.14 -7.57
N MET A 59 -8.76 13.80 -7.41
CA MET A 59 -8.17 12.90 -8.40
C MET A 59 -8.95 12.90 -9.72
N ARG A 60 -10.27 13.07 -9.66
CA ARG A 60 -11.12 13.28 -10.84
C ARG A 60 -10.65 14.50 -11.64
N THR A 61 -10.49 15.66 -11.00
CA THR A 61 -10.01 16.87 -11.70
C THR A 61 -8.61 16.70 -12.28
N ALA A 62 -7.72 15.98 -11.57
CA ALA A 62 -6.38 15.70 -12.08
C ALA A 62 -6.39 14.77 -13.29
N ILE A 63 -7.25 13.74 -13.29
CA ILE A 63 -7.44 12.81 -14.41
C ILE A 63 -8.12 13.51 -15.60
N GLU A 64 -9.07 14.41 -15.38
CA GLU A 64 -9.66 15.23 -16.45
C GLU A 64 -8.61 16.12 -17.14
N ALA A 65 -7.65 16.66 -16.37
CA ALA A 65 -6.61 17.53 -16.90
C ALA A 65 -5.42 16.80 -17.55
N ALA A 66 -5.00 15.65 -16.99
CA ALA A 66 -3.76 14.96 -17.38
C ALA A 66 -3.93 13.48 -17.71
N GLY A 67 -5.17 12.97 -17.74
CA GLY A 67 -5.48 11.57 -17.96
C GLY A 67 -4.91 10.65 -16.87
N ILE A 68 -4.65 9.39 -17.24
CA ILE A 68 -4.10 8.39 -16.32
C ILE A 68 -2.69 8.74 -15.79
N VAL A 69 -1.99 9.65 -16.46
CA VAL A 69 -0.65 10.12 -16.05
C VAL A 69 -0.70 10.84 -14.70
N ALA A 70 -1.79 11.55 -14.38
CA ALA A 70 -1.98 12.15 -13.06
C ALA A 70 -2.01 11.08 -11.95
N LEU A 71 -2.73 9.99 -12.16
CA LEU A 71 -2.83 8.87 -11.22
C LEU A 71 -1.45 8.21 -11.00
N LEU A 72 -0.73 7.96 -12.10
CA LEU A 72 0.63 7.40 -12.04
C LEU A 72 1.59 8.33 -11.31
N GLY A 73 1.56 9.63 -11.59
CA GLY A 73 2.44 10.62 -10.97
C GLY A 73 2.26 10.68 -9.45
N VAL A 74 1.01 10.71 -8.97
CA VAL A 74 0.70 10.71 -7.53
C VAL A 74 1.18 9.42 -6.86
N LYS A 75 0.93 8.26 -7.48
CA LYS A 75 1.38 6.97 -6.95
C LYS A 75 2.90 6.88 -6.88
N LEU A 76 3.60 7.27 -7.94
CA LEU A 76 5.06 7.30 -7.97
C LEU A 76 5.63 8.25 -6.91
N LEU A 77 5.04 9.43 -6.73
CA LEU A 77 5.45 10.35 -5.67
C LEU A 77 5.32 9.70 -4.28
N ILE A 78 4.21 9.01 -4.01
CA ILE A 78 4.00 8.30 -2.74
C ILE A 78 5.03 7.17 -2.56
N VAL A 79 5.33 6.39 -3.61
CA VAL A 79 6.39 5.36 -3.55
C VAL A 79 7.75 5.98 -3.26
N VAL A 80 8.13 7.07 -3.94
CA VAL A 80 9.40 7.76 -3.74
C VAL A 80 9.52 8.29 -2.31
N VAL A 81 8.48 8.94 -1.79
CA VAL A 81 8.42 9.38 -0.39
C VAL A 81 8.54 8.19 0.55
N GLY A 82 7.82 7.10 0.26
CA GLY A 82 7.90 5.84 1.00
C GLY A 82 9.32 5.28 1.06
N VAL A 83 10.01 5.20 -0.08
CA VAL A 83 11.42 4.79 -0.15
C VAL A 83 12.30 5.73 0.68
N GLY A 84 12.11 7.04 0.61
CA GLY A 84 12.84 8.01 1.43
C GLY A 84 12.64 7.79 2.94
N VAL A 85 11.40 7.54 3.37
CA VAL A 85 11.08 7.19 4.76
C VAL A 85 11.74 5.87 5.15
N ARG A 86 11.68 4.85 4.28
CA ARG A 86 12.32 3.55 4.49
C ARG A 86 13.83 3.69 4.70
N LEU A 87 14.51 4.51 3.90
CA LEU A 87 15.95 4.73 4.02
C LEU A 87 16.33 5.44 5.32
N SER A 88 15.38 6.13 5.95
CA SER A 88 15.56 6.80 7.24
C SER A 88 15.24 5.90 8.44
N LEU A 89 14.76 4.68 8.20
CA LEU A 89 14.42 3.70 9.22
C LEU A 89 15.46 2.56 9.21
N ASP A 90 15.87 2.15 10.41
CA ASP A 90 16.75 0.99 10.61
C ASP A 90 15.97 -0.33 10.35
N GLU A 91 15.98 -1.26 11.31
CA GLU A 91 15.40 -2.61 11.17
C GLU A 91 13.87 -2.61 10.97
N ARG A 92 13.19 -1.48 11.20
CA ARG A 92 11.72 -1.34 11.09
C ARG A 92 11.22 -0.98 9.69
N GLY A 93 12.11 -0.94 8.72
CA GLY A 93 11.81 -0.48 7.37
C GLY A 93 10.67 -1.20 6.65
N ALA A 94 10.48 -2.50 6.92
CA ALA A 94 9.41 -3.32 6.34
C ALA A 94 7.98 -2.86 6.66
N VAL A 95 7.79 -2.01 7.67
CA VAL A 95 6.48 -1.39 7.97
C VAL A 95 6.04 -0.45 6.85
N VAL A 96 6.98 0.17 6.15
CA VAL A 96 6.69 1.12 5.06
C VAL A 96 5.95 0.47 3.90
N PRO A 97 6.46 -0.59 3.23
CA PRO A 97 5.74 -1.22 2.13
C PRO A 97 4.39 -1.80 2.58
N ILE A 98 4.26 -2.29 3.81
CA ILE A 98 2.97 -2.77 4.35
C ILE A 98 1.96 -1.62 4.47
N GLY A 99 2.38 -0.51 5.09
CA GLY A 99 1.53 0.67 5.29
C GLY A 99 1.09 1.30 3.96
N LEU A 100 1.92 1.21 2.92
CA LEU A 100 1.58 1.68 1.58
C LEU A 100 0.70 0.69 0.81
N ALA A 101 0.92 -0.62 0.97
CA ALA A 101 0.19 -1.64 0.22
C ALA A 101 -1.26 -1.78 0.69
N LEU A 102 -1.52 -1.69 2.00
CA LEU A 102 -2.85 -1.91 2.56
C LEU A 102 -3.94 -0.96 1.99
N PRO A 103 -3.74 0.37 1.94
CA PRO A 103 -4.71 1.28 1.33
C PRO A 103 -4.96 0.99 -0.15
N TRP A 104 -3.92 0.69 -0.92
CA TRP A 104 -4.06 0.40 -2.36
C TRP A 104 -4.68 -0.97 -2.61
N LEU A 105 -4.44 -1.96 -1.75
CA LEU A 105 -5.10 -3.25 -1.86
C LEU A 105 -6.60 -3.13 -1.60
N LEU A 106 -6.98 -2.30 -0.63
CA LEU A 106 -8.39 -1.98 -0.37
C LEU A 106 -9.04 -1.28 -1.57
N ALA A 107 -8.38 -0.26 -2.13
CA ALA A 107 -8.86 0.45 -3.31
C ALA A 107 -9.00 -0.48 -4.52
N ALA A 108 -7.98 -1.29 -4.81
CA ALA A 108 -8.02 -2.28 -5.89
C ALA A 108 -9.15 -3.30 -5.68
N THR A 109 -9.38 -3.75 -4.45
CA THR A 109 -10.49 -4.68 -4.16
C THR A 109 -11.85 -4.05 -4.44
N ILE A 110 -12.05 -2.79 -4.02
CA ILE A 110 -13.28 -2.04 -4.30
C ILE A 110 -13.48 -1.90 -5.82
N ASN A 111 -12.43 -1.49 -6.54
CA ASN A 111 -12.48 -1.34 -8.00
C ASN A 111 -12.79 -2.68 -8.69
N ALA A 112 -12.27 -3.80 -8.19
CA ALA A 112 -12.51 -5.14 -8.74
C ALA A 112 -13.98 -5.53 -8.61
N VAL A 113 -14.56 -5.31 -7.44
CA VAL A 113 -15.96 -5.63 -7.14
C VAL A 113 -16.89 -4.79 -8.02
N LEU A 114 -16.64 -3.49 -8.13
CA LEU A 114 -17.45 -2.60 -8.97
C LEU A 114 -17.36 -2.95 -10.46
N LEU A 115 -16.15 -3.23 -10.96
CA LEU A 115 -15.95 -3.62 -12.34
C LEU A 115 -16.60 -4.96 -12.65
N GLY A 116 -16.47 -5.96 -11.78
CA GLY A 116 -17.12 -7.26 -11.92
C GLY A 116 -18.66 -7.17 -11.90
N ALA A 117 -19.22 -6.32 -11.04
CA ALA A 117 -20.66 -6.04 -11.01
C ALA A 117 -21.15 -5.38 -12.32
N SER A 118 -20.32 -4.52 -12.93
CA SER A 118 -20.67 -3.82 -14.18
C SER A 118 -20.79 -4.76 -15.38
N PHE A 119 -20.04 -5.87 -15.41
CA PHE A 119 -20.13 -6.90 -16.45
C PHE A 119 -21.28 -7.90 -16.26
N SER A 120 -21.95 -7.86 -15.12
CA SER A 120 -23.04 -8.79 -14.77
C SER A 120 -24.45 -8.24 -15.09
N LEU A 121 -24.53 -7.02 -15.65
CA LEU A 121 -25.75 -6.32 -16.09
C LEU A 121 -25.82 -6.27 -17.62
#